data_AF-A0A1H2FIZ5-F1
#
_entry.id   AF-A0A1H2FIZ5-F1
#
_cell.length_a   1.000
_cell.length_b   1.000
_cell.length_c   1.000
_cell.angle_alpha   90.00
_cell.angle_beta   90.00
_cell.angle_gamma   90.00
#
_symmetry.space_group_name_H-M   'P 1'
#
loop_
_entity.id
_entity.type
_entity.pdbx_description
1 polymer ?
#
loop_
_entity_poly.entity_id
_entity_poly.type
_entity_poly.pdbx_seq_one_letter_code
_entity_poly.pdbx_strand_id
1 'polypeptide(L)'
;MQTKISLVSDFKFNLETWRKELSFHFDEMCTFEEKLEEVAEREYNKNALIPLEQFQNRILIEKDVISKLKHRCKKELTILNSHKLNENYFGEHKPIVEDMRTYIKMHYELKEEITAYFLKWLD
;
A
#
# COMPACT_ATOMS: atom_id res chain seq x y z
N MET A 1 11.42 24.74 21.86
CA MET A 1 10.10 24.78 21.19
C MET A 1 10.17 24.57 19.67
N GLN A 2 11.13 25.16 18.93
CA GLN A 2 11.26 24.99 17.47
C GLN A 2 11.31 23.53 17.00
N THR A 3 12.09 22.66 17.66
CA THR A 3 12.34 21.29 17.21
C THR A 3 11.10 20.38 17.26
N LYS A 4 10.22 20.54 18.26
CA LYS A 4 8.98 19.75 18.39
C LYS A 4 7.95 20.13 17.31
N ILE A 5 7.87 21.42 16.97
CA ILE A 5 6.95 21.92 15.93
C ILE A 5 7.37 21.39 14.55
N SER A 6 8.67 21.40 14.25
CA SER A 6 9.21 20.82 13.01
C SER A 6 8.90 19.33 12.88
N LEU A 7 9.05 18.56 13.96
CA LEU A 7 8.79 17.11 13.95
C LEU A 7 7.31 16.79 13.65
N VAL A 8 6.39 17.58 14.21
CA VAL A 8 4.94 17.45 13.96
C VAL A 8 4.60 17.78 12.51
N SER A 9 5.16 18.85 11.95
CA SER A 9 4.93 19.20 10.55
C SER A 9 5.49 18.15 9.59
N ASP A 10 6.68 17.62 9.87
CA ASP A 10 7.32 16.60 9.03
C ASP A 10 6.53 15.28 9.07
N PHE A 11 6.07 14.87 10.25
CA PHE A 11 5.23 13.67 10.37
C PHE A 11 3.88 13.83 9.69
N LYS A 12 3.25 15.01 9.81
CA LYS A 12 2.02 15.34 9.07
C LYS A 12 2.23 15.24 7.56
N PHE A 13 3.33 15.80 7.06
CA PHE A 13 3.70 15.73 5.65
C PHE A 13 3.87 14.27 5.19
N ASN A 14 4.54 13.43 5.99
CA ASN A 14 4.70 12.01 5.69
C ASN A 14 3.36 11.28 5.61
N LEU A 15 2.46 11.50 6.56
CA LEU A 15 1.12 10.88 6.56
C LEU A 15 0.30 11.29 5.32
N GLU A 16 0.37 12.55 4.91
CA GLU A 16 -0.31 13.03 3.70
C GLU A 16 0.29 12.42 2.43
N THR A 17 1.62 12.28 2.39
CA THR A 17 2.35 11.66 1.28
C THR A 17 2.00 10.17 1.15
N TRP A 18 2.08 9.42 2.24
CA TRP A 18 1.72 8.01 2.28
C TRP A 18 0.27 7.77 1.88
N ARG A 19 -0.68 8.65 2.24
CA ARG A 19 -2.07 8.50 1.80
C ARG A 19 -2.25 8.63 0.28
N LYS A 20 -1.47 9.49 -0.37
CA LYS A 20 -1.48 9.63 -1.83
C LYS A 20 -0.86 8.39 -2.48
N GLU A 21 0.30 7.97 -1.99
CA GLU A 21 1.02 6.77 -2.44
C GLU A 21 0.15 5.50 -2.31
N LEU A 22 -0.46 5.28 -1.14
CA LEU A 22 -1.40 4.19 -0.91
C LEU A 22 -2.61 4.21 -1.84
N SER A 23 -3.10 5.40 -2.21
CA SER A 23 -4.22 5.51 -3.16
C SER A 23 -3.75 5.14 -4.58
N PHE A 24 -2.57 5.60 -4.97
CA PHE A 24 -1.96 5.22 -6.24
C PHE A 24 -1.73 3.70 -6.32
N HIS A 25 -1.16 3.07 -5.29
CA HIS A 25 -0.96 1.62 -5.26
C HIS A 25 -2.29 0.86 -5.29
N PHE A 26 -3.36 1.38 -4.68
CA PHE A 26 -4.68 0.76 -4.76
C PHE A 26 -5.20 0.73 -6.20
N ASP A 27 -5.10 1.86 -6.91
CA ASP A 27 -5.52 1.98 -8.30
C ASP A 27 -4.65 1.09 -9.21
N GLU A 28 -3.35 0.98 -8.90
CA GLU A 28 -2.45 0.05 -9.58
C GLU A 28 -2.86 -1.42 -9.37
N MET A 29 -3.26 -1.82 -8.16
CA MET A 29 -3.80 -3.16 -7.91
C MET A 29 -5.07 -3.44 -8.72
N CYS A 30 -5.95 -2.45 -8.91
CA CYS A 30 -7.11 -2.59 -9.81
C CYS A 30 -6.67 -2.82 -11.26
N THR A 31 -5.67 -2.07 -11.72
CA THR A 31 -5.12 -2.23 -13.08
C THR A 31 -4.51 -3.61 -13.28
N PHE A 32 -3.81 -4.15 -12.27
CA PHE A 32 -3.27 -5.51 -12.33
C PHE A 32 -4.36 -6.58 -12.34
N GLU A 33 -5.44 -6.38 -11.60
CA GLU A 33 -6.59 -7.29 -11.61
C GLU A 33 -7.24 -7.35 -13.00
N GLU A 34 -7.49 -6.20 -13.63
CA GLU A 34 -7.98 -6.12 -15.03
C GLU A 34 -7.05 -6.86 -16.00
N LYS A 35 -5.72 -6.74 -15.83
CA LYS A 35 -4.76 -7.45 -16.66
C LYS A 35 -4.73 -8.96 -16.41
N LEU A 36 -4.97 -9.41 -15.18
CA LEU A 36 -5.13 -10.84 -14.90
C LEU A 36 -6.41 -11.40 -15.56
N GLU A 37 -7.50 -10.63 -15.58
CA GLU A 37 -8.72 -11.02 -16.29
C GLU A 37 -8.47 -11.20 -17.79
N GLU A 38 -7.73 -10.29 -18.43
CA GLU A 38 -7.33 -10.45 -19.84
C GLU A 38 -6.54 -11.75 -20.09
N VAL A 39 -5.65 -12.15 -19.17
CA VAL A 39 -4.91 -13.42 -19.27
C VAL A 39 -5.86 -14.61 -19.13
N ALA A 40 -6.79 -14.55 -18.17
CA ALA A 40 -7.79 -15.61 -17.97
C ALA A 40 -8.70 -15.81 -19.19
N GLU A 41 -9.03 -14.73 -19.90
CA GLU A 41 -9.84 -14.79 -21.12
C GLU A 41 -9.09 -15.40 -22.31
N ARG A 42 -7.78 -15.17 -22.42
CA ARG A 42 -6.96 -15.65 -23.55
C ARG A 42 -6.48 -17.08 -23.39
N GLU A 43 -6.15 -17.50 -22.18
CA GLU A 43 -5.40 -18.74 -21.92
C GLU A 43 -6.23 -19.78 -21.14
N TYR A 44 -6.63 -20.85 -21.82
CA TYR A 44 -7.30 -22.01 -21.19
C TYR A 44 -6.30 -23.05 -20.61
N ASN A 45 -5.01 -22.76 -20.64
CA ASN A 45 -3.98 -23.69 -20.17
C ASN A 45 -3.87 -23.68 -18.64
N LYS A 46 -3.99 -24.85 -18.00
CA LYS A 46 -3.84 -25.03 -16.53
C LYS A 46 -2.55 -24.42 -15.97
N ASN A 47 -1.49 -24.33 -16.77
CA ASN A 47 -0.21 -23.75 -16.35
C ASN A 47 -0.26 -22.22 -16.15
N ALA A 48 -1.20 -21.51 -16.80
CA ALA A 48 -1.43 -20.08 -16.60
C ALA A 48 -2.37 -19.82 -15.41
N LEU A 49 -3.32 -20.73 -15.17
CA LEU A 49 -4.41 -20.56 -14.18
C LEU A 49 -3.94 -20.65 -12.71
N ILE A 50 -2.96 -21.50 -12.39
CA ILE A 50 -2.49 -21.65 -11.00
C ILE A 50 -1.80 -20.37 -10.48
N PRO A 51 -0.82 -19.77 -11.20
CA PRO A 51 -0.24 -18.51 -10.76
C PRO A 51 -1.24 -17.35 -10.77
N LEU A 52 -2.22 -17.38 -11.68
CA LEU A 52 -3.27 -16.36 -11.79
C LEU A 52 -4.08 -16.25 -10.50
N GLU A 53 -4.59 -17.37 -9.98
CA GLU A 53 -5.36 -17.40 -8.73
C GLU A 53 -4.51 -16.94 -7.53
N GLN A 54 -3.21 -17.29 -7.52
CA GLN A 54 -2.28 -16.82 -6.49
C GLN A 54 -2.11 -15.30 -6.53
N PHE A 55 -1.97 -14.70 -7.71
CA PHE A 55 -1.87 -13.26 -7.87
C PHE A 55 -3.17 -12.54 -7.51
N GLN A 56 -4.34 -13.07 -7.92
CA GLN A 56 -5.64 -12.52 -7.52
C GLN A 56 -5.78 -12.47 -5.99
N ASN A 57 -5.46 -13.56 -5.30
CA ASN A 57 -5.49 -13.61 -3.83
C ASN A 57 -4.54 -12.59 -3.18
N ARG A 58 -3.33 -12.44 -3.73
CA ARG A 58 -2.35 -11.46 -3.24
C ARG A 58 -2.81 -10.02 -3.45
N ILE A 59 -3.39 -9.70 -4.61
CA ILE A 59 -3.98 -8.38 -4.89
C ILE A 59 -5.09 -8.06 -3.88
N LEU A 60 -5.98 -9.02 -3.59
CA LEU A 60 -7.04 -8.82 -2.59
C LEU A 60 -6.49 -8.52 -1.19
N ILE A 61 -5.49 -9.30 -0.74
CA ILE A 61 -4.81 -9.07 0.54
C ILE A 61 -4.16 -7.68 0.55
N GLU A 62 -3.51 -7.30 -0.55
CA GLU A 62 -2.81 -6.03 -0.64
C GLU A 62 -3.78 -4.84 -0.62
N LYS A 63 -4.90 -4.91 -1.32
CA LYS A 63 -5.98 -3.91 -1.27
C LYS A 63 -6.53 -3.72 0.16
N ASP A 64 -6.67 -4.80 0.92
CA ASP A 64 -7.08 -4.75 2.33
C ASP A 64 -6.01 -4.08 3.22
N VAL A 65 -4.74 -4.46 3.06
CA VAL A 65 -3.60 -3.84 3.76
C VAL A 65 -3.53 -2.34 3.48
N ILE A 66 -3.64 -1.94 2.21
CA ILE A 66 -3.68 -0.54 1.77
C ILE A 66 -4.80 0.22 2.46
N SER A 67 -6.01 -0.36 2.47
CA SER A 67 -7.19 0.25 3.09
C SER A 67 -7.00 0.47 4.60
N LYS A 68 -6.44 -0.52 5.30
CA LYS A 68 -6.11 -0.43 6.73
C LYS A 68 -5.05 0.65 7.01
N LEU A 69 -3.98 0.70 6.21
CA LEU A 69 -2.92 1.71 6.35
C LEU A 69 -3.45 3.12 6.07
N LYS A 70 -4.28 3.29 5.05
CA LYS A 70 -4.91 4.58 4.71
C LYS A 70 -5.82 5.06 5.83
N HIS A 71 -6.59 4.15 6.44
CA HIS A 71 -7.41 4.47 7.62
C HIS A 71 -6.56 4.88 8.82
N ARG A 72 -5.49 4.14 9.12
CA ARG A 72 -4.54 4.48 10.18
C ARG A 72 -3.90 5.85 9.96
N CYS A 73 -3.44 6.15 8.74
CA CYS A 73 -2.88 7.46 8.42
C CYS A 73 -3.89 8.60 8.64
N LYS A 74 -5.17 8.39 8.28
CA LYS A 74 -6.25 9.37 8.53
C LYS A 74 -6.49 9.57 10.03
N LYS A 75 -6.47 8.49 10.82
CA LYS A 75 -6.61 8.56 12.28
C LYS A 75 -5.48 9.39 12.90
N GLU A 76 -4.23 9.10 12.52
CA GLU A 76 -3.07 9.86 13.00
C GLU A 76 -3.15 11.34 12.63
N LEU A 77 -3.50 11.65 11.38
CA LEU A 77 -3.69 13.03 10.93
C LEU A 77 -4.77 13.77 11.73
N THR A 78 -5.85 13.08 12.11
CA THR A 78 -6.92 13.64 12.94
C THR A 78 -6.43 13.97 14.34
N ILE A 79 -5.61 13.09 14.93
CA ILE A 79 -5.02 13.33 16.26
C ILE A 79 -4.02 14.48 16.21
N LEU A 80 -3.16 14.53 15.19
CA LEU A 80 -2.21 15.64 14.97
C LEU A 80 -2.88 17.00 14.84
N ASN A 81 -4.03 17.06 14.16
CA ASN A 81 -4.79 18.30 14.02
C ASN A 81 -5.60 18.65 15.28
N SER A 82 -5.77 17.71 16.21
CA SER A 82 -6.39 17.98 17.50
C SER A 82 -5.37 18.63 18.44
N HIS A 83 -5.78 19.64 19.23
CA HIS A 83 -4.89 20.39 20.13
C HIS A 83 -4.44 19.58 21.37
N LYS A 84 -4.52 18.25 21.33
CA LYS A 84 -4.24 17.31 22.44
C LYS A 84 -2.96 16.50 22.20
N LEU A 85 -1.91 17.12 21.67
CA LEU A 85 -0.61 16.47 21.54
C LEU A 85 0.08 16.44 22.91
N ASN A 86 0.15 15.25 23.51
CA ASN A 86 0.94 15.01 24.72
C ASN A 86 2.44 14.90 24.35
N GLU A 87 3.33 15.07 25.33
CA GLU A 87 4.78 15.02 25.06
C GLU A 87 5.30 13.64 24.60
N ASN A 88 4.51 12.57 24.79
CA ASN A 88 4.84 11.18 24.44
C ASN A 88 4.28 10.68 23.10
N TYR A 89 3.55 11.53 22.35
CA TYR A 89 2.89 11.17 21.10
C TYR A 89 3.80 10.36 20.16
N PHE A 90 5.00 10.86 19.87
CA PHE A 90 5.92 10.22 18.91
C PHE A 90 6.47 8.84 19.34
N GLY A 91 6.42 8.48 20.62
CA GLY A 91 6.87 7.16 21.09
C GLY A 91 5.90 6.04 20.74
N GLU A 92 4.60 6.33 20.78
CA GLU A 92 3.52 5.37 20.50
C GLU A 92 3.26 5.18 19.00
N HIS A 93 3.65 6.14 18.15
CA HIS A 93 3.35 6.16 16.72
C HIS A 93 4.49 5.67 15.79
N LYS A 94 5.62 5.19 16.34
CA LYS A 94 6.64 4.46 15.56
C LYS A 94 6.11 3.26 14.73
N PRO A 95 5.06 2.52 15.15
CA PRO A 95 4.59 1.36 14.40
C PRO A 95 4.12 1.68 12.98
N ILE A 96 3.49 2.85 12.74
CA ILE A 96 2.97 3.16 11.39
C ILE A 96 4.10 3.38 10.38
N VAL A 97 5.24 3.91 10.82
CA VAL A 97 6.40 4.15 9.95
C VAL A 97 7.02 2.83 9.50
N GLU A 98 7.17 1.88 10.43
CA GLU A 98 7.69 0.54 10.16
C GLU A 98 6.72 -0.27 9.28
N ASP A 99 5.42 -0.17 9.55
CA ASP A 99 4.39 -0.83 8.75
C ASP A 99 4.36 -0.28 7.31
N MET A 100 4.45 1.05 7.14
CA MET A 100 4.54 1.66 5.81
C MET A 100 5.80 1.22 5.06
N ARG A 101 6.95 1.16 5.74
CA ARG A 101 8.20 0.70 5.12
C ARG A 101 8.12 -0.75 4.68
N THR A 102 7.56 -1.61 5.52
CA THR A 102 7.36 -3.03 5.21
C THR A 102 6.41 -3.18 4.03
N TYR A 103 5.28 -2.47 4.06
CA TYR A 103 4.30 -2.47 2.99
C TYR A 103 4.90 -2.03 1.65
N ILE A 104 5.60 -0.89 1.60
CA ILE A 104 6.21 -0.39 0.36
C ILE A 104 7.13 -1.44 -0.25
N LYS A 105 7.99 -2.06 0.57
CA LYS A 105 8.88 -3.12 0.11
C LYS A 105 8.11 -4.29 -0.50
N MET A 106 7.09 -4.79 0.20
CA MET A 106 6.28 -5.93 -0.27
C MET A 106 5.49 -5.61 -1.54
N HIS A 107 4.96 -4.39 -1.65
CA HIS A 107 4.25 -3.92 -2.84
C HIS A 107 5.14 -3.96 -4.09
N TYR A 108 6.37 -3.44 -3.98
CA TYR A 108 7.32 -3.48 -5.11
C TYR A 108 7.74 -4.90 -5.48
N GLU A 109 7.92 -5.79 -4.50
CA GLU A 109 8.19 -7.21 -4.75
C GLU A 109 7.03 -7.88 -5.51
N LEU A 110 5.77 -7.65 -5.09
CA LEU A 110 4.60 -8.14 -5.84
C LEU A 110 4.57 -7.58 -7.26
N LYS A 111 4.81 -6.28 -7.41
CA LYS A 111 4.79 -5.59 -8.70
C LYS A 111 5.80 -6.17 -9.68
N GLU A 112 7.02 -6.46 -9.24
CA GLU A 112 8.03 -7.09 -10.10
C GLU A 112 7.57 -8.48 -10.55
N GLU A 113 7.07 -9.30 -9.61
CA GLU A 113 6.62 -10.66 -9.89
C GLU A 113 5.43 -10.69 -10.86
N ILE A 114 4.43 -9.83 -10.66
CA ILE A 114 3.23 -9.81 -11.51
C ILE A 114 3.54 -9.23 -12.89
N THR A 115 4.44 -8.25 -12.99
CA THR A 115 4.88 -7.72 -14.29
C THR A 115 5.62 -8.78 -15.09
N ALA A 116 6.50 -9.56 -14.45
CA ALA A 116 7.18 -10.68 -15.10
C ALA A 116 6.20 -11.77 -15.55
N TYR A 117 5.14 -12.01 -14.77
CA TYR A 117 4.05 -12.89 -15.17
C TYR A 117 3.32 -12.36 -16.41
N PHE A 118 2.95 -11.08 -16.45
CA PHE A 118 2.29 -10.48 -17.62
C PHE A 118 3.15 -10.58 -18.88
N LEU A 119 4.44 -10.28 -18.80
CA LEU A 119 5.36 -10.43 -19.94
C LEU A 119 5.39 -11.86 -20.50
N LYS A 120 5.20 -12.87 -19.65
CA LYS A 120 5.22 -14.26 -20.09
C LYS A 120 3.93 -14.70 -20.80
N TRP A 121 2.79 -14.08 -20.49
CA TRP A 121 1.46 -14.57 -20.90
C TRP A 121 0.64 -13.57 -21.74
N LEU A 122 1.09 -12.32 -21.85
CA LEU A 122 0.46 -11.29 -22.70
C LEU A 122 1.31 -10.87 -23.91
N ASP A 123 2.54 -11.39 -24.04
CA ASP A 123 3.37 -11.25 -25.25
C ASP A 123 2.82 -12.05 -26.44
#